data_AF-A0A497A3F9-F1
#
_entry.id   AF-A0A497A3F9-F1
#
_cell.length_a   1.000
_cell.length_b   1.000
_cell.length_c   1.000
_cell.angle_alpha   90.00
_cell.angle_beta   90.00
_cell.angle_gamma   90.00
#
_symmetry.space_group_name_H-M   'P 1'
#
loop_
_entity.id
_entity.type
_entity.pdbx_description
1 polymer ?
#
loop_
_entity_poly.entity_id
_entity_poly.type
_entity_poly.pdbx_seq_one_letter_code
_entity_poly.pdbx_strand_id
1 'polypeptide(L)'
;MTPAPAAQVRSTSTAAEGNNNVKKPTRKQQILDYLKEHIGQWVHNQELRELSGLNDVPRTIRLLRQQGWKIDVRGDGFVMLTSPERGAARGIRKAISEKLRYEIFSRDGFRCQACGRGVHDGVKLTVDHVVPVDWGGTNDRSNLVTLCAECNRGKKAWVDSVPSQNMGEVMSKPTVEARIEALFDSFPNQDIPSEMIRLVSGGALDWQRALRRIRQRTGKKISVVQGRTAYRYIKE
;
A
#
# COMPACT_ATOMS: atom_id res chain seq x y z
N MET A 1 18.43 11.25 -82.71
CA MET A 1 17.20 10.78 -82.03
C MET A 1 17.43 9.32 -81.66
N THR A 2 17.79 9.09 -80.41
CA THR A 2 18.15 7.78 -79.86
C THR A 2 17.61 7.69 -78.42
N PRO A 3 17.15 6.52 -77.97
CA PRO A 3 16.23 6.38 -76.84
C PRO A 3 16.95 6.25 -75.49
N ALA A 4 16.23 6.60 -74.42
CA ALA A 4 16.67 6.50 -73.03
C ALA A 4 16.94 5.04 -72.60
N PRO A 5 17.93 4.78 -71.72
CA PRO A 5 18.25 3.43 -71.28
C PRO A 5 17.38 2.96 -70.11
N ALA A 6 17.09 1.65 -70.13
CA ALA A 6 16.30 0.90 -69.18
C ALA A 6 16.96 0.76 -67.79
N ALA A 7 16.13 0.76 -66.76
CA ALA A 7 16.52 0.48 -65.38
C ALA A 7 16.93 -0.99 -65.21
N GLN A 8 18.17 -1.23 -64.77
CA GLN A 8 18.64 -2.53 -64.33
C GLN A 8 18.36 -2.72 -62.84
N VAL A 9 17.59 -3.76 -62.54
CA VAL A 9 17.45 -4.36 -61.21
C VAL A 9 18.80 -5.02 -60.86
N ARG A 10 19.45 -4.55 -59.78
CA ARG A 10 20.56 -5.28 -59.15
C ARG A 10 20.11 -5.80 -57.79
N SER A 11 19.97 -7.11 -57.73
CA SER A 11 19.98 -7.93 -56.53
C SER A 11 21.30 -7.74 -55.78
N THR A 12 21.22 -7.35 -54.51
CA THR A 12 22.28 -7.61 -53.53
C THR A 12 21.64 -8.17 -52.28
N SER A 13 21.78 -9.47 -52.11
CA SER A 13 21.75 -10.10 -50.80
C SER A 13 23.05 -9.71 -50.09
N THR A 14 22.96 -9.33 -48.81
CA THR A 14 23.97 -9.62 -47.78
C THR A 14 23.46 -9.16 -46.41
N ALA A 15 23.32 -10.15 -45.54
CA ALA A 15 23.38 -10.11 -44.08
C ALA A 15 22.80 -8.90 -43.34
N ALA A 16 21.57 -9.04 -42.86
CA ALA A 16 21.09 -8.30 -41.71
C ALA A 16 21.75 -8.85 -40.44
N GLU A 17 22.85 -8.25 -40.00
CA GLU A 17 23.35 -8.42 -38.64
C GLU A 17 22.35 -7.77 -37.67
N GLY A 18 21.51 -8.62 -37.07
CA GLY A 18 20.62 -8.23 -35.99
C GLY A 18 21.41 -7.83 -34.76
N ASN A 19 21.55 -6.52 -34.55
CA ASN A 19 22.09 -5.94 -33.31
C ASN A 19 21.08 -6.14 -32.16
N ASN A 20 21.05 -7.34 -31.57
CA ASN A 20 20.27 -7.65 -30.38
C ASN A 20 20.97 -7.08 -29.13
N ASN A 21 20.90 -5.76 -28.97
CA ASN A 21 21.28 -5.10 -27.72
C ASN A 21 20.17 -5.32 -26.67
N VAL A 22 20.17 -6.50 -26.04
CA VAL A 22 19.31 -6.78 -24.88
C VAL A 22 19.81 -5.91 -23.72
N LYS A 23 19.19 -4.75 -23.52
CA LYS A 23 19.47 -3.87 -22.37
C LYS A 23 19.35 -4.69 -21.09
N LYS A 24 20.44 -4.76 -20.31
CA LYS A 24 20.43 -5.41 -18.99
C LYS A 24 19.27 -4.86 -18.14
N PRO A 25 18.51 -5.73 -17.45
CA PRO A 25 17.38 -5.30 -16.64
C PRO A 25 17.84 -4.32 -15.56
N THR A 26 17.05 -3.26 -15.34
CA THR A 26 17.33 -2.31 -14.26
C THR A 26 17.33 -3.01 -12.90
N ARG A 27 18.01 -2.47 -11.87
CA ARG A 27 18.01 -3.05 -10.52
C ARG A 27 16.61 -3.30 -9.94
N LYS A 28 15.66 -2.41 -10.24
CA LYS A 28 14.23 -2.60 -9.92
C LYS A 28 13.63 -3.79 -10.66
N GLN A 29 13.97 -3.94 -11.94
CA GLN A 29 13.47 -5.04 -12.77
C GLN A 29 14.01 -6.38 -12.28
N GLN A 30 15.28 -6.44 -11.84
CA GLN A 30 15.87 -7.63 -11.21
C GLN A 30 15.06 -8.09 -9.99
N ILE A 31 14.69 -7.17 -9.08
CA ILE A 31 13.83 -7.49 -7.93
C ILE A 31 12.47 -8.00 -8.39
N LEU A 32 11.86 -7.34 -9.38
CA LEU A 32 10.54 -7.73 -9.86
C LEU A 32 10.55 -9.11 -10.53
N ASP A 33 11.55 -9.41 -11.34
CA ASP A 33 11.70 -10.69 -12.02
C ASP A 33 11.90 -11.81 -10.99
N TYR A 34 12.75 -11.58 -9.99
CA TYR A 34 12.93 -12.53 -8.88
C TYR A 34 11.62 -12.80 -8.12
N LEU A 35 10.86 -11.75 -7.79
CA LEU A 35 9.57 -11.91 -7.13
C LEU A 35 8.53 -12.62 -8.00
N LYS A 36 8.64 -12.53 -9.34
CA LYS A 36 7.78 -13.28 -10.27
C LYS A 36 8.14 -14.76 -10.34
N GLU A 37 9.42 -15.09 -10.19
CA GLU A 37 9.87 -16.48 -10.07
C GLU A 37 9.43 -17.11 -8.74
N HIS A 38 9.24 -16.29 -7.69
CA HIS A 38 8.86 -16.70 -6.34
C HIS A 38 7.45 -16.22 -5.94
N ILE A 39 6.49 -16.26 -6.88
CA ILE A 39 5.10 -15.84 -6.60
C ILE A 39 4.50 -16.69 -5.48
N GLY A 40 3.86 -16.01 -4.52
CA GLY A 40 3.24 -16.66 -3.35
C GLY A 40 4.23 -17.07 -2.27
N GLN A 41 5.51 -16.69 -2.38
CA GLN A 41 6.53 -16.97 -1.37
C GLN A 41 7.01 -15.68 -0.69
N TRP A 42 7.29 -15.78 0.61
CA TRP A 42 7.86 -14.69 1.39
C TRP A 42 9.37 -14.61 1.17
N VAL A 43 9.83 -13.48 0.65
CA VAL A 43 11.25 -13.17 0.39
C VAL A 43 11.70 -12.04 1.31
N HIS A 44 12.86 -12.18 1.95
CA HIS A 44 13.35 -11.18 2.89
C HIS A 44 14.06 -10.01 2.16
N ASN A 45 13.96 -8.79 2.69
CA ASN A 45 14.60 -7.61 2.09
C ASN A 45 16.13 -7.74 1.95
N GLN A 46 16.79 -8.51 2.82
CA GLN A 46 18.24 -8.75 2.75
C GLN A 46 18.63 -9.51 1.47
N GLU A 47 17.86 -10.52 1.11
CA GLU A 47 18.07 -11.33 -0.09
C GLU A 47 17.88 -10.50 -1.37
N LEU A 48 16.82 -9.68 -1.40
CA LEU A 48 16.60 -8.72 -2.49
C LEU A 48 17.69 -7.65 -2.60
N ARG A 49 18.33 -7.30 -1.47
CA ARG A 49 19.44 -6.35 -1.42
C ARG A 49 20.71 -6.97 -1.99
N GLU A 50 21.00 -8.21 -1.64
CA GLU A 50 22.12 -8.99 -2.17
C GLU A 50 21.98 -9.20 -3.68
N LEU A 51 20.77 -9.53 -4.14
CA LEU A 51 20.46 -9.71 -5.56
C LEU A 51 20.63 -8.42 -6.38
N SER A 52 20.06 -7.31 -5.92
CA SER A 52 19.94 -6.08 -6.73
C SER A 52 21.05 -5.06 -6.49
N GLY A 53 21.83 -5.21 -5.42
CA GLY A 53 22.80 -4.21 -4.96
C GLY A 53 22.16 -2.87 -4.55
N LEU A 54 20.87 -2.84 -4.21
CA LEU A 54 20.17 -1.63 -3.78
C LEU A 54 20.22 -1.46 -2.27
N ASN A 55 20.63 -0.26 -1.82
CA ASN A 55 20.65 0.06 -0.38
C ASN A 55 19.26 0.23 0.23
N ASP A 56 18.26 0.60 -0.57
CA ASP A 56 16.89 0.87 -0.12
C ASP A 56 15.88 0.02 -0.91
N VAL A 57 15.88 -1.29 -0.61
CA VAL A 57 14.89 -2.24 -1.12
C VAL A 57 13.46 -1.83 -0.74
N PRO A 58 13.16 -1.41 0.52
CA PRO A 58 11.80 -1.00 0.90
C PRO A 58 11.22 0.11 0.01
N ARG A 59 12.04 1.10 -0.39
CA ARG A 59 11.62 2.13 -1.35
C ARG A 59 11.30 1.56 -2.72
N THR A 60 12.08 0.58 -3.20
CA THR A 60 11.83 -0.07 -4.49
C THR A 60 10.54 -0.87 -4.48
N ILE A 61 10.30 -1.64 -3.42
CA ILE A 61 9.04 -2.38 -3.22
C ILE A 61 7.84 -1.43 -3.21
N ARG A 62 7.96 -0.28 -2.52
CA ARG A 62 6.93 0.75 -2.52
C ARG A 62 6.64 1.30 -3.92
N LEU A 63 7.67 1.53 -4.74
CA LEU A 63 7.49 1.97 -6.13
C LEU A 63 6.79 0.89 -6.97
N LEU A 64 7.17 -0.39 -6.82
CA LEU A 64 6.50 -1.49 -7.51
C LEU A 64 5.02 -1.59 -7.13
N ARG A 65 4.68 -1.44 -5.84
CA ARG A 65 3.29 -1.38 -5.37
C ARG A 65 2.52 -0.20 -5.98
N GLN A 66 3.15 0.97 -6.09
CA GLN A 66 2.54 2.12 -6.79
C GLN A 66 2.32 1.83 -8.28
N GLN A 67 3.21 1.10 -8.92
CA GLN A 67 3.01 0.68 -10.30
C GLN A 67 1.82 -0.28 -10.46
N GLY A 68 1.31 -0.89 -9.39
CA GLY A 68 0.15 -1.78 -9.41
C GLY A 68 0.50 -3.25 -9.17
N TRP A 69 1.75 -3.56 -8.85
CA TRP A 69 2.15 -4.91 -8.45
C TRP A 69 1.56 -5.24 -7.09
N LYS A 70 0.88 -6.38 -6.99
CA LYS A 70 0.24 -6.85 -5.75
C LYS A 70 1.29 -7.48 -4.83
N ILE A 71 2.05 -6.61 -4.14
CA ILE A 71 3.10 -7.04 -3.21
C ILE A 71 2.62 -6.77 -1.78
N ASP A 72 2.55 -7.84 -1.00
CA ASP A 72 2.33 -7.77 0.44
C ASP A 72 3.67 -7.60 1.15
N VAL A 73 3.63 -6.91 2.30
CA VAL A 73 4.80 -6.61 3.12
C VAL A 73 4.45 -6.94 4.56
N ARG A 74 5.38 -7.57 5.27
CA ARG A 74 5.31 -7.81 6.72
C ARG A 74 6.27 -6.87 7.44
N GLY A 75 5.93 -6.50 8.68
CA GLY A 75 6.73 -5.58 9.49
C GLY A 75 8.14 -6.07 9.84
N ASP A 76 8.43 -7.35 9.66
CA ASP A 76 9.72 -8.01 9.85
C ASP A 76 10.62 -7.97 8.61
N GLY A 77 10.21 -7.29 7.54
CA GLY A 77 11.03 -7.09 6.33
C GLY A 77 10.85 -8.16 5.26
N PHE A 78 9.84 -9.02 5.38
CA PHE A 78 9.45 -9.94 4.32
C PHE A 78 8.47 -9.30 3.34
N VAL A 79 8.60 -9.65 2.06
CA VAL A 79 7.71 -9.22 0.99
C VAL A 79 7.28 -10.41 0.15
N MET A 80 6.09 -10.35 -0.44
CA MET A 80 5.56 -11.44 -1.27
C MET A 80 4.75 -10.87 -2.41
N LEU A 81 5.05 -11.29 -3.64
CA LEU A 81 4.21 -11.00 -4.80
C LEU A 81 3.05 -12.00 -4.82
N THR A 82 1.81 -11.52 -4.71
CA THR A 82 0.61 -12.37 -4.61
C THR A 82 0.00 -12.70 -5.97
N SER A 83 0.41 -12.01 -7.04
CA SER A 83 -0.09 -12.23 -8.38
C SER A 83 0.94 -11.84 -9.43
N PRO A 84 1.08 -12.62 -10.52
CA PRO A 84 1.89 -12.24 -11.68
C PRO A 84 1.29 -11.06 -12.46
N GLU A 85 0.00 -10.76 -12.23
CA GLU A 85 -0.70 -9.70 -12.92
C GLU A 85 -0.57 -8.38 -12.19
N ARG A 86 -0.33 -7.33 -12.99
CA ARG A 86 -0.26 -5.96 -12.52
C ARG A 86 -1.67 -5.38 -12.51
N GLY A 87 -2.14 -4.95 -11.34
CA GLY A 87 -3.37 -4.19 -11.21
C GLY A 87 -3.24 -2.76 -11.75
N ALA A 88 -4.30 -1.97 -11.64
CA ALA A 88 -4.27 -0.56 -12.00
C ALA A 88 -3.14 0.17 -11.24
N ALA A 89 -2.33 0.95 -11.97
CA ALA A 89 -1.30 1.76 -11.36
C ALA A 89 -1.94 2.74 -10.39
N ARG A 90 -1.52 2.70 -9.12
CA ARG A 90 -1.86 3.75 -8.17
C ARG A 90 -0.99 4.94 -8.57
N GLY A 91 -1.60 5.98 -9.13
CA GLY A 91 -0.88 7.14 -9.65
C GLY A 91 0.19 7.67 -8.68
N ILE A 92 1.18 8.39 -9.20
CA ILE A 92 2.27 8.97 -8.38
C ILE A 92 1.64 9.67 -7.18
N ARG A 93 2.08 9.30 -5.96
CA ARG A 93 1.56 9.88 -4.72
C ARG A 93 1.63 11.39 -4.82
N LYS A 94 0.46 12.05 -4.90
CA LYS A 94 0.38 13.50 -4.92
C LYS A 94 0.94 14.03 -3.59
N ALA A 95 1.92 14.90 -3.66
CA ALA A 95 2.41 15.60 -2.48
C ALA A 95 1.26 16.41 -1.85
N ILE A 96 1.25 16.51 -0.52
CA ILE A 96 0.35 17.42 0.18
C ILE A 96 0.92 18.83 -0.05
N SER A 97 0.15 19.72 -0.67
CA SER A 97 0.59 21.08 -0.95
C SER A 97 0.88 21.85 0.34
N GLU A 98 1.76 22.84 0.28
CA GLU A 98 2.10 23.68 1.45
C GLU A 98 0.88 24.40 2.01
N LYS A 99 0.01 24.92 1.14
CA LYS A 99 -1.28 25.51 1.50
C LYS A 99 -2.12 24.52 2.32
N LEU A 100 -2.32 23.31 1.81
CA LEU A 100 -3.13 22.30 2.52
C LEU A 100 -2.46 21.88 3.84
N ARG A 101 -1.12 21.78 3.89
CA ARG A 101 -0.40 21.50 5.13
C ARG A 101 -0.68 22.57 6.20
N TYR A 102 -0.60 23.84 5.82
CA TYR A 102 -0.91 24.96 6.72
C TYR A 102 -2.36 24.93 7.18
N GLU A 103 -3.31 24.67 6.28
CA GLU A 103 -4.74 24.55 6.63
C GLU A 103 -5.00 23.43 7.65
N ILE A 104 -4.33 22.29 7.53
CA ILE A 104 -4.45 21.18 8.50
C ILE A 104 -3.83 21.56 9.83
N PHE A 105 -2.64 22.16 9.85
CA PHE A 105 -2.03 22.64 11.09
C PHE A 105 -2.91 23.68 11.78
N SER A 106 -3.48 24.63 11.03
CA SER A 106 -4.37 25.65 11.59
C SER A 106 -5.67 25.05 12.13
N ARG A 107 -6.29 24.09 11.44
CA ARG A 107 -7.47 23.36 11.93
C ARG A 107 -7.19 22.67 13.27
N ASP A 108 -6.02 22.07 13.37
CA ASP A 108 -5.58 21.25 14.50
C ASP A 108 -4.91 22.09 15.61
N GLY A 109 -5.01 23.42 15.55
CA GLY A 109 -4.47 24.34 16.55
C GLY A 109 -2.95 24.29 16.69
N PHE A 110 -2.23 23.92 15.62
CA PHE A 110 -0.79 23.68 15.62
C PHE A 110 -0.35 22.71 16.72
N ARG A 111 -1.17 21.69 16.98
CA ARG A 111 -0.92 20.66 18.00
C ARG A 111 -1.12 19.26 17.44
N CYS A 112 -0.32 18.34 17.95
CA CYS A 112 -0.49 16.93 17.67
C CYS A 112 -1.85 16.45 18.18
N GLN A 113 -2.68 15.91 17.30
CA GLN A 113 -4.02 15.42 17.63
C GLN A 113 -4.00 14.12 18.45
N ALA A 114 -2.84 13.49 18.62
CA ALA A 114 -2.68 12.29 19.45
C ALA A 114 -2.19 12.58 20.88
N CYS A 115 -1.26 13.53 21.06
CA CYS A 115 -0.65 13.80 22.38
C CYS A 115 -0.79 15.25 22.87
N GLY A 116 -1.40 16.15 22.09
CA GLY A 116 -1.60 17.56 22.46
C GLY A 116 -0.37 18.47 22.36
N ARG A 117 0.85 17.90 22.26
CA ARG A 117 2.10 18.67 22.13
C ARG A 117 2.15 19.47 20.82
N GLY A 118 2.64 20.70 20.89
CA GLY A 118 2.89 21.61 19.78
C GLY A 118 4.37 22.04 19.70
N VAL A 119 4.67 22.98 18.82
CA VAL A 119 6.07 23.43 18.58
C VAL A 119 6.75 23.98 19.85
N HIS A 120 6.00 24.59 20.77
CA HIS A 120 6.50 25.10 22.05
C HIS A 120 6.91 23.99 23.02
N ASP A 121 6.40 22.77 22.83
CA ASP A 121 6.76 21.58 23.61
C ASP A 121 7.98 20.86 23.00
N GLY A 122 8.69 21.50 22.06
CA GLY A 122 9.91 20.96 21.43
C GLY A 122 9.67 19.88 20.38
N VAL A 123 8.41 19.62 19.97
CA VAL A 123 8.11 18.57 18.99
C VAL A 123 8.03 19.09 17.56
N LYS A 124 8.50 18.29 16.60
CA LYS A 124 8.31 18.55 15.17
C LYS A 124 6.94 18.05 14.71
N LEU A 125 6.11 18.95 14.20
CA LEU A 125 4.80 18.60 13.64
C LEU A 125 4.89 18.16 12.18
N THR A 126 4.01 17.25 11.81
CA THR A 126 3.87 16.69 10.48
C THR A 126 2.38 16.50 10.17
N VAL A 127 2.02 16.55 8.89
CA VAL A 127 0.69 16.15 8.43
C VAL A 127 0.78 14.70 7.98
N ASP A 128 -0.10 13.86 8.53
CA ASP A 128 -0.22 12.45 8.19
C ASP A 128 -1.64 12.09 7.75
N HIS A 129 -1.79 10.95 7.08
CA HIS A 129 -3.04 10.45 6.53
C HIS A 129 -3.74 9.53 7.53
N VAL A 130 -4.96 9.85 8.01
CA VAL A 130 -5.76 9.01 8.93
C VAL A 130 -5.84 7.58 8.39
N VAL A 131 -6.42 7.41 7.21
CA VAL A 131 -6.33 6.18 6.39
C VAL A 131 -5.03 6.25 5.58
N PRO A 132 -4.10 5.29 5.73
CA PRO A 132 -2.86 5.27 4.95
C PRO A 132 -3.12 5.30 3.44
N VAL A 133 -2.25 6.00 2.69
CA VAL A 133 -2.32 6.04 1.22
C VAL A 133 -2.24 4.63 0.62
N ASP A 134 -1.47 3.73 1.23
CA ASP A 134 -1.33 2.35 0.77
C ASP A 134 -2.63 1.54 0.91
N TRP A 135 -3.58 2.02 1.72
CA TRP A 135 -4.92 1.46 1.90
C TRP A 135 -6.00 2.24 1.12
N GLY A 136 -5.61 3.21 0.29
CA GLY A 136 -6.54 4.02 -0.51
C GLY A 136 -6.85 5.41 0.07
N GLY A 137 -6.15 5.85 1.13
CA GLY A 137 -6.32 7.18 1.69
C GLY A 137 -5.98 8.31 0.71
N THR A 138 -6.84 9.34 0.67
CA THR A 138 -6.70 10.53 -0.20
C THR A 138 -6.05 11.71 0.53
N ASN A 139 -5.69 12.76 -0.21
CA ASN A 139 -5.27 14.05 0.37
C ASN A 139 -6.47 14.93 0.76
N ASP A 140 -7.68 14.37 0.87
CA ASP A 140 -8.84 15.15 1.30
C ASP A 140 -8.64 15.62 2.74
N ARG A 141 -9.08 16.84 3.04
CA ARG A 141 -8.90 17.46 4.35
C ARG A 141 -9.39 16.57 5.51
N SER A 142 -10.46 15.80 5.30
CA SER A 142 -11.00 14.86 6.28
C SER A 142 -10.09 13.66 6.58
N ASN A 143 -9.22 13.29 5.64
CA ASN A 143 -8.27 12.18 5.81
C ASN A 143 -6.88 12.66 6.27
N LEU A 144 -6.69 13.95 6.54
CA LEU A 144 -5.42 14.49 7.01
C LEU A 144 -5.50 14.90 8.48
N VAL A 145 -4.42 14.66 9.22
CA VAL A 145 -4.31 14.95 10.65
C VAL A 145 -2.91 15.42 11.01
N THR A 146 -2.81 16.34 11.97
CA THR A 146 -1.54 16.81 12.53
C THR A 146 -1.03 15.85 13.59
N LEU A 147 0.17 15.30 13.38
CA LEU A 147 0.88 14.47 14.34
C LEU A 147 2.29 15.02 14.58
N CYS A 148 2.76 14.90 15.82
CA CYS A 148 4.19 15.07 16.09
C CYS A 148 4.98 13.89 15.50
N ALA A 149 6.27 14.09 15.25
CA ALA A 149 7.13 13.08 14.64
C ALA A 149 7.14 11.75 15.42
N GLU A 150 7.08 11.79 16.76
CA GLU A 150 6.99 10.60 17.62
C GLU A 150 5.68 9.84 17.43
N CYS A 151 4.53 10.52 17.55
CA CYS A 151 3.23 9.89 17.34
C CYS A 151 3.06 9.37 15.91
N ASN A 152 3.59 10.08 14.91
CA ASN A 152 3.56 9.63 13.51
C ASN A 152 4.39 8.34 13.33
N ARG A 153 5.59 8.27 13.92
CA ARG A 153 6.38 7.02 13.92
C ARG A 153 5.67 5.89 14.66
N GLY A 154 5.07 6.17 15.82
CA GLY A 154 4.31 5.18 16.59
C GLY A 154 3.12 4.63 15.81
N LYS A 155 2.36 5.50 15.15
CA LYS A 155 1.27 5.10 14.25
C LYS A 155 1.76 4.20 13.12
N LYS A 156 2.88 4.56 12.48
CA LYS A 156 3.48 3.72 11.42
C LYS A 156 3.85 2.34 11.95
N ALA A 157 4.55 2.27 13.08
CA ALA A 157 4.93 1.00 13.70
C ALA A 157 3.71 0.14 14.05
N TRP A 158 2.63 0.76 14.56
CA TRP A 158 1.37 0.06 14.80
C TRP A 158 0.77 -0.50 13.51
N VAL A 159 0.68 0.30 12.44
CA VAL A 159 0.20 -0.14 11.12
C VAL A 159 1.02 -1.31 10.57
N ASP A 160 2.34 -1.30 10.77
CA ASP A 160 3.24 -2.36 10.32
C ASP A 160 3.10 -3.65 11.19
N SER A 161 2.57 -3.54 12.40
CA SER A 161 2.37 -4.66 13.35
C SER A 161 1.05 -5.41 13.19
N VAL A 162 0.08 -4.83 12.46
CA VAL A 162 -1.28 -5.39 12.32
C VAL A 162 -1.48 -6.02 10.94
N PRO A 163 -2.35 -7.03 10.82
CA PRO A 163 -2.74 -7.58 9.53
C PRO A 163 -3.32 -6.47 8.63
N SER A 164 -2.65 -6.18 7.53
CA SER A 164 -2.96 -5.02 6.68
C SER A 164 -2.79 -5.30 5.18
N GLN A 165 -2.61 -6.58 4.82
CA GLN A 165 -2.66 -7.08 3.45
C GLN A 165 -4.05 -6.78 2.85
N ASN A 166 -4.11 -6.44 1.56
CA ASN A 166 -5.39 -6.19 0.85
C ASN A 166 -6.31 -5.08 1.42
N MET A 167 -5.82 -4.21 2.32
CA MET A 167 -6.64 -3.14 2.92
C MET A 167 -7.21 -2.15 1.90
N GLY A 168 -6.57 -2.00 0.73
CA GLY A 168 -7.14 -1.21 -0.37
C GLY A 168 -8.46 -1.78 -0.90
N GLU A 169 -8.63 -3.09 -0.90
CA GLU A 169 -9.91 -3.72 -1.24
C GLU A 169 -10.92 -3.60 -0.09
N VAL A 170 -10.48 -3.78 1.15
CA VAL A 170 -11.33 -3.57 2.33
C VAL A 170 -11.91 -2.16 2.31
N MET A 171 -11.08 -1.14 2.09
CA MET A 171 -11.50 0.27 2.10
C MET A 171 -12.35 0.67 0.88
N SER A 172 -12.33 -0.11 -0.21
CA SER A 172 -13.14 0.19 -1.40
C SER A 172 -14.61 -0.19 -1.25
N LYS A 173 -14.98 -1.00 -0.24
CA LYS A 173 -16.38 -1.37 -0.03
C LYS A 173 -17.22 -0.14 0.39
N PRO A 174 -18.43 0.02 -0.16
CA PRO A 174 -19.19 1.27 -0.05
C PRO A 174 -19.72 1.54 1.36
N THR A 175 -20.12 0.49 2.09
CA THR A 175 -20.75 0.61 3.41
C THR A 175 -19.81 0.21 4.55
N VAL A 176 -20.04 0.76 5.74
CA VAL A 176 -19.30 0.39 6.95
C VAL A 176 -19.38 -1.11 7.21
N GLU A 177 -20.57 -1.69 7.10
CA GLU A 177 -20.80 -3.12 7.28
C GLU A 177 -19.99 -3.95 6.28
N ALA A 178 -19.99 -3.58 5.01
CA ALA A 178 -19.26 -4.31 3.98
C ALA A 178 -17.74 -4.20 4.20
N ARG A 179 -17.24 -3.05 4.67
CA ARG A 179 -15.82 -2.89 5.03
C ARG A 179 -15.44 -3.75 6.23
N ILE A 180 -16.25 -3.76 7.29
CA ILE A 180 -16.00 -4.60 8.47
C ILE A 180 -16.05 -6.08 8.11
N GLU A 181 -17.04 -6.50 7.30
CA GLU A 181 -17.16 -7.88 6.84
C GLU A 181 -15.95 -8.30 6.01
N ALA A 182 -15.55 -7.48 5.01
CA ALA A 182 -14.38 -7.73 4.18
C ALA A 182 -13.08 -7.77 5.00
N LEU A 183 -12.97 -6.96 6.06
CA LEU A 183 -11.82 -7.00 6.97
C LEU A 183 -11.69 -8.37 7.64
N PHE A 184 -12.77 -8.88 8.23
CA PHE A 184 -12.74 -10.21 8.87
C PHE A 184 -12.53 -11.34 7.87
N ASP A 185 -13.10 -11.24 6.66
CA ASP A 185 -12.91 -12.24 5.61
C ASP A 185 -11.49 -12.25 5.03
N SER A 186 -10.80 -11.11 5.05
CA SER A 186 -9.40 -11.02 4.63
C SER A 186 -8.43 -11.60 5.67
N PHE A 187 -8.83 -11.65 6.94
CA PHE A 187 -7.98 -12.09 8.05
C PHE A 187 -8.70 -13.09 8.98
N PRO A 188 -9.14 -14.24 8.46
CA PRO A 188 -9.75 -15.26 9.29
C PRO A 188 -8.75 -15.78 10.33
N ASN A 189 -9.25 -16.09 11.52
CA ASN A 189 -8.48 -16.64 12.65
C ASN A 189 -7.36 -15.72 13.18
N GLN A 190 -7.29 -14.46 12.74
CA GLN A 190 -6.33 -13.46 13.22
C GLN A 190 -6.98 -12.46 14.18
N ASP A 191 -6.17 -11.90 15.08
CA ASP A 191 -6.61 -10.85 16.00
C ASP A 191 -6.62 -9.50 15.30
N ILE A 192 -7.80 -8.91 15.15
CA ILE A 192 -8.01 -7.59 14.60
C ILE A 192 -8.25 -6.60 15.75
N PRO A 193 -7.35 -5.64 15.99
CA PRO A 193 -7.54 -4.63 17.02
C PRO A 193 -8.79 -3.77 16.78
N SER A 194 -9.45 -3.34 17.85
CA SER A 194 -10.63 -2.47 17.77
C SER A 194 -10.34 -1.17 17.02
N GLU A 195 -9.11 -0.67 17.10
CA GLU A 195 -8.68 0.54 16.40
C GLU A 195 -8.66 0.34 14.87
N MET A 196 -8.32 -0.86 14.39
CA MET A 196 -8.44 -1.20 12.97
C MET A 196 -9.91 -1.16 12.53
N ILE A 197 -10.82 -1.72 13.35
CA ILE A 197 -12.26 -1.73 13.06
C ILE A 197 -12.81 -0.30 13.00
N ARG A 198 -12.40 0.56 13.95
CA ARG A 198 -12.74 1.99 13.97
C ARG A 198 -12.25 2.71 12.70
N LEU A 199 -11.02 2.44 12.30
CA LEU A 199 -10.40 3.03 11.12
C LEU A 199 -11.18 2.66 9.84
N VAL A 200 -11.48 1.37 9.61
CA VAL A 200 -12.29 0.96 8.45
C VAL A 200 -13.73 1.45 8.55
N SER A 201 -14.22 1.77 9.74
CA SER A 201 -15.55 2.35 9.94
C SER A 201 -15.61 3.86 9.67
N GLY A 202 -14.50 4.48 9.29
CA GLY A 202 -14.43 5.93 9.05
C GLY A 202 -14.63 6.75 10.33
N GLY A 203 -14.24 6.20 11.50
CA GLY A 203 -14.42 6.86 12.80
C GLY A 203 -15.86 6.82 13.34
N ALA A 204 -16.78 6.10 12.69
CA ALA A 204 -18.12 5.92 13.21
C ALA A 204 -18.08 5.24 14.58
N LEU A 205 -18.60 5.91 15.62
CA LEU A 205 -18.67 5.39 16.98
C LEU A 205 -19.52 4.11 17.08
N ASP A 206 -20.41 3.89 16.11
CA ASP A 206 -21.41 2.83 16.12
C ASP A 206 -21.01 1.55 15.36
N TRP A 207 -19.71 1.35 15.10
CA TRP A 207 -19.21 0.14 14.44
C TRP A 207 -19.57 -1.15 15.20
N GLN A 208 -19.80 -1.06 16.51
CA GLN A 208 -20.27 -2.19 17.32
C GLN A 208 -21.68 -2.64 16.93
N ARG A 209 -22.59 -1.71 16.56
CA ARG A 209 -23.91 -2.09 16.03
C ARG A 209 -23.80 -2.67 14.62
N ALA A 210 -22.92 -2.13 13.78
CA ALA A 210 -22.61 -2.73 12.48
C ALA A 210 -22.13 -4.18 12.63
N LEU A 211 -21.22 -4.44 13.58
CA LEU A 211 -20.75 -5.79 13.89
C LEU A 211 -21.87 -6.72 14.37
N ARG A 212 -22.78 -6.23 15.20
CA ARG A 212 -23.97 -6.99 15.62
C ARG A 212 -24.84 -7.37 14.42
N ARG A 213 -25.11 -6.42 13.51
CA ARG A 213 -25.88 -6.68 12.28
C ARG A 213 -25.19 -7.72 11.38
N ILE A 214 -23.87 -7.64 11.24
CA ILE A 214 -23.09 -8.63 10.47
C ILE A 214 -23.27 -10.03 11.06
N ARG A 215 -23.07 -10.19 12.38
CA ARG A 215 -23.26 -11.50 13.05
C ARG A 215 -24.67 -12.07 12.83
N GLN A 216 -25.70 -11.23 12.97
CA GLN A 216 -27.10 -11.64 12.77
C GLN A 216 -27.39 -12.03 11.32
N ARG A 217 -26.86 -11.28 10.35
CA ARG A 217 -27.09 -11.53 8.91
C ARG A 217 -26.30 -12.73 8.37
N THR A 218 -25.07 -12.93 8.85
CA THR A 218 -24.10 -13.85 8.21
C THR A 218 -23.82 -15.10 9.02
N GLY A 219 -24.14 -15.12 10.32
CA GLY A 219 -23.75 -16.19 11.23
C GLY A 219 -22.25 -16.24 11.56
N LYS A 220 -21.42 -15.29 11.09
CA LYS A 220 -19.97 -15.28 11.35
C LYS A 220 -19.68 -15.29 12.86
N LYS A 221 -18.87 -16.25 13.30
CA LYS A 221 -18.40 -16.41 14.70
C LYS A 221 -17.28 -15.41 15.01
N ILE A 222 -17.64 -14.13 15.06
CA ILE A 222 -16.70 -13.06 15.44
C ILE A 222 -16.76 -12.90 16.95
N SER A 223 -15.66 -13.17 17.65
CA SER A 223 -15.58 -13.13 19.12
C SER A 223 -14.63 -12.04 19.59
N VAL A 224 -14.88 -11.53 20.79
CA VAL A 224 -14.00 -10.57 21.45
C VAL A 224 -12.83 -11.32 22.08
N VAL A 225 -11.62 -10.80 21.92
CA VAL A 225 -10.39 -11.37 22.49
C VAL A 225 -9.56 -10.28 23.20
N GLN A 226 -8.51 -10.69 23.91
CA GLN A 226 -7.55 -9.78 24.57
C GLN A 226 -8.20 -8.69 25.45
N GLY A 227 -9.18 -9.04 26.29
CA GLY A 227 -9.79 -8.06 27.20
C GLY A 227 -10.58 -6.95 26.50
N ARG A 228 -11.16 -7.23 25.31
CA ARG A 228 -11.98 -6.31 24.50
C ARG A 228 -11.23 -5.30 23.64
N THR A 229 -9.92 -5.46 23.49
CA THR A 229 -9.11 -4.62 22.61
C THR A 229 -8.98 -5.19 21.20
N ALA A 230 -9.37 -6.45 20.98
CA ALA A 230 -9.32 -7.10 19.67
C ALA A 230 -10.50 -8.05 19.43
N TYR A 231 -10.71 -8.40 18.17
CA TYR A 231 -11.77 -9.27 17.69
C TYR A 231 -11.20 -10.31 16.73
N ARG A 232 -11.71 -11.53 16.80
CA ARG A 232 -11.29 -12.63 15.92
C ARG A 232 -12.50 -13.26 15.25
N TYR A 233 -12.45 -13.40 13.93
CA TYR A 233 -13.40 -14.22 13.20
C TYR A 233 -12.90 -15.66 13.16
N ILE A 234 -13.63 -16.57 13.81
CA ILE A 234 -13.33 -18.00 13.76
C ILE A 234 -13.98 -18.57 12.50
N LYS A 235 -13.15 -18.87 11.51
CA LYS A 235 -13.56 -19.52 10.26
C LYS A 235 -13.13 -20.99 10.35
N GLU A 236 -14.13 -21.87 10.35
CA GLU A 236 -13.97 -23.33 10.29
C GLU A 236 -13.28 -23.77 8.99
#